data_AF-A0A9P2IBQ2-F1
#
_entry.id   AF-A0A9P2IBQ2-F1
#
_cell.length_a   1.000
_cell.length_b   1.000
_cell.length_c   1.000
_cell.angle_alpha   90.00
_cell.angle_beta   90.00
_cell.angle_gamma   90.00
#
_symmetry.space_group_name_H-M   'P 1'
#
loop_
_entity.id
_entity.type
_entity.pdbx_description
1 polymer ?
#
loop_
_entity_poly.entity_id
_entity_poly.type
_entity_poly.pdbx_seq_one_letter_code
_entity_poly.pdbx_strand_id
1 'polypeptide(L)'
;MKKNIIYLFFVQGTNYLFPLITLPYLIRMLGSNSFGIYAMILAGIQYVNIIVDFGFNFTATKLISIYKNNENEKNKIFTATIIIKFILFCLCLSVLLLLSLVLE
;
A
#
# COMPACT_ATOMS: atom_id res chain seq x y z
N MET A 1 -9.24 -18.10 -17.15
CA MET A 1 -8.46 -16.84 -17.25
C MET A 1 -9.32 -15.60 -17.41
N LYS A 2 -10.24 -15.52 -18.39
CA LYS A 2 -11.08 -14.32 -18.63
C LYS A 2 -11.81 -13.77 -17.39
N LYS A 3 -12.40 -14.64 -16.55
CA LYS A 3 -13.05 -14.23 -15.30
C LYS A 3 -12.11 -13.47 -14.35
N ASN A 4 -10.92 -14.00 -14.07
CA ASN A 4 -9.96 -13.35 -13.16
C ASN A 4 -9.48 -12.00 -13.70
N ILE A 5 -9.29 -11.89 -15.01
CA ILE A 5 -8.90 -10.62 -15.66
C ILE A 5 -10.03 -9.60 -15.53
N ILE A 6 -11.30 -9.99 -15.76
CA ILE A 6 -12.45 -9.10 -15.59
C ILE A 6 -12.60 -8.64 -14.14
N TYR A 7 -12.42 -9.53 -13.17
CA TYR A 7 -12.44 -9.16 -11.74
C TYR A 7 -11.29 -8.20 -11.39
N LEU A 8 -10.07 -8.49 -11.82
CA LEU A 8 -8.93 -7.60 -11.60
C LEU A 8 -9.13 -6.24 -12.28
N PHE A 9 -9.69 -6.22 -13.50
CA PHE A 9 -10.00 -4.98 -14.20
C PHE A 9 -11.00 -4.12 -13.41
N PHE A 10 -12.04 -4.74 -12.84
CA PHE A 10 -13.02 -4.04 -12.02
C PHE A 10 -12.42 -3.49 -10.73
N VAL A 11 -11.58 -4.29 -10.05
CA VAL A 11 -10.85 -3.88 -8.84
C VAL A 11 -9.93 -2.70 -9.14
N GLN A 12 -9.14 -2.78 -10.21
CA GLN A 12 -8.23 -1.69 -10.59
C GLN A 12 -8.99 -0.44 -11.06
N GLY A 13 -10.04 -0.60 -11.86
CA GLY A 13 -10.89 0.51 -12.28
C GLY A 13 -11.47 1.27 -11.07
N THR A 14 -11.91 0.53 -10.06
CA THR A 14 -12.42 1.08 -8.80
C THR A 14 -11.31 1.82 -8.04
N ASN A 15 -10.12 1.24 -7.91
CA ASN A 15 -8.97 1.85 -7.24
C ASN A 15 -8.54 3.19 -7.85
N TYR A 16 -8.78 3.43 -9.14
CA TYR A 16 -8.49 4.71 -9.79
C TYR A 16 -9.69 5.67 -9.81
N LEU A 17 -10.93 5.16 -9.97
CA LEU A 17 -12.14 5.98 -9.96
C LEU A 17 -12.39 6.67 -8.62
N PHE A 18 -12.15 5.97 -7.50
CA PHE A 18 -12.34 6.53 -6.17
C PHE A 18 -11.47 7.79 -5.94
N PRO A 19 -10.13 7.74 -6.14
CA PRO A 19 -9.26 8.92 -6.09
C PRO A 19 -9.71 10.05 -7.01
N LEU A 20 -10.15 9.73 -8.22
CA LEU A 20 -10.58 10.72 -9.21
C LEU A 20 -11.82 11.51 -8.75
N ILE A 21 -12.77 10.84 -8.10
CA ILE A 21 -13.99 11.47 -7.55
C ILE A 21 -13.70 12.17 -6.22
N THR A 22 -12.84 11.60 -5.39
CA THR A 22 -12.45 12.22 -4.10
C THR A 22 -11.61 13.47 -4.29
N LEU A 23 -10.76 13.55 -5.33
CA LEU A 23 -9.93 14.73 -5.60
C LEU A 23 -10.74 16.05 -5.69
N PRO A 24 -11.77 16.21 -6.55
CA PRO A 24 -12.55 17.44 -6.62
C PRO A 24 -13.35 17.70 -5.33
N TYR A 25 -13.75 16.64 -4.62
CA TYR A 25 -14.41 16.76 -3.32
C TYR A 25 -13.47 17.34 -2.27
N LEU A 26 -12.25 16.80 -2.15
CA LEU A 26 -11.24 17.27 -1.22
C LEU A 26 -10.82 18.72 -1.52
N ILE A 27 -10.63 19.07 -2.80
CA ILE A 27 -10.28 20.44 -3.19
C ILE A 27 -11.38 21.43 -2.79
N ARG A 28 -12.66 21.05 -2.94
CA ARG A 28 -13.79 21.89 -2.53
C ARG A 28 -13.92 22.02 -1.01
N MET A 29 -13.69 20.94 -0.27
CA MET A 29 -13.90 20.91 1.18
C MET A 29 -12.72 21.51 1.97
N LEU A 30 -11.48 21.22 1.58
CA LEU A 30 -10.27 21.72 2.25
C LEU A 30 -9.82 23.10 1.75
N GLY A 31 -10.29 23.54 0.58
CA GLY A 31 -9.78 24.74 -0.09
C GLY A 31 -8.32 24.60 -0.55
N SER A 32 -7.78 25.62 -1.23
CA SER A 32 -6.41 25.57 -1.77
C SER A 32 -5.32 25.49 -0.69
N ASN A 33 -5.53 26.14 0.47
CA ASN A 33 -4.52 26.21 1.52
C ASN A 33 -4.28 24.86 2.22
N SER A 34 -5.33 24.14 2.61
CA SER A 34 -5.17 22.88 3.36
C SER A 34 -4.94 21.67 2.45
N PHE A 35 -5.25 21.77 1.15
CA PHE A 35 -4.97 20.71 0.17
C PHE A 35 -3.46 20.48 -0.02
N GLY A 36 -2.63 21.53 0.04
CA GLY A 36 -1.18 21.39 -0.09
C GLY A 36 -0.57 20.53 1.02
N ILE A 37 -1.00 20.74 2.27
CA ILE A 37 -0.57 19.95 3.42
C ILE A 37 -1.07 18.51 3.30
N TYR A 38 -2.32 18.32 2.92
CA TYR A 38 -2.87 16.98 2.67
C TYR A 38 -2.08 16.22 1.58
N ALA A 39 -1.76 16.88 0.48
CA ALA A 39 -0.99 16.28 -0.61
C ALA A 39 0.42 15.89 -0.17
N MET A 40 1.06 16.69 0.69
CA MET A 40 2.36 16.34 1.29
C MET A 40 2.27 15.10 2.20
N ILE A 41 1.26 15.03 3.05
CA ILE A 41 1.02 13.84 3.90
C ILE A 41 0.80 12.60 3.03
N LEU A 42 -0.01 12.74 1.98
CA LEU A 42 -0.35 11.64 1.08
C LEU A 42 0.88 11.15 0.30
N ALA A 43 1.75 12.07 -0.14
CA ALA A 43 3.04 11.73 -0.74
C ALA A 43 3.95 10.99 0.25
N GLY A 44 4.03 11.43 1.51
CA GLY A 44 4.77 10.75 2.57
C GLY A 44 4.28 9.31 2.81
N ILE A 45 2.95 9.13 2.89
CA ILE A 45 2.33 7.80 3.01
C ILE A 45 2.69 6.92 1.80
N GLN A 46 2.71 7.48 0.58
CA GLN A 46 3.08 6.71 -0.60
C GLN A 46 4.54 6.24 -0.59
N TYR A 47 5.48 7.08 -0.12
CA TYR A 47 6.87 6.64 0.04
C TYR A 47 7.01 5.49 1.04
N VAL A 48 6.30 5.54 2.17
CA VAL A 48 6.27 4.44 3.14
C VAL A 48 5.70 3.16 2.51
N ASN A 49 4.61 3.27 1.75
CA ASN A 49 4.03 2.12 1.04
C ASN A 49 5.03 1.49 0.08
N ILE A 50 5.76 2.29 -0.70
CA ILE A 50 6.79 1.80 -1.63
C ILE A 50 7.86 0.99 -0.89
N ILE A 51 8.30 1.46 0.29
CA ILE A 51 9.30 0.77 1.11
C ILE A 51 8.75 -0.54 1.69
N VAL A 52 7.56 -0.51 2.29
CA VAL A 52 6.95 -1.68 2.95
C VAL A 52 6.58 -2.76 1.95
N ASP A 53 6.08 -2.39 0.77
CA ASP A 53 5.68 -3.34 -0.27
C ASP A 53 6.82 -3.74 -1.21
N PHE A 54 8.03 -3.16 -1.03
CA PHE A 54 9.13 -3.30 -1.96
C PHE A 54 9.46 -4.77 -2.27
N GLY A 55 9.16 -5.21 -3.49
CA GLY A 55 9.47 -6.56 -3.97
C GLY A 55 8.65 -7.69 -3.34
N PHE A 56 7.94 -7.47 -2.23
CA PHE A 56 7.13 -8.51 -1.57
C PHE A 56 5.94 -8.94 -2.42
N ASN A 57 5.27 -7.99 -3.06
CA ASN A 57 4.12 -8.32 -3.91
C ASN A 57 4.53 -9.21 -5.11
N PHE A 58 5.72 -9.03 -5.68
CA PHE A 58 6.22 -9.92 -6.74
C PHE A 58 6.77 -11.24 -6.19
N THR A 59 7.55 -11.19 -5.12
CA THR A 59 8.24 -12.36 -4.56
C THR A 59 7.26 -13.34 -3.93
N ALA A 60 6.32 -12.85 -3.11
CA ALA A 60 5.32 -13.68 -2.46
C ALA A 60 4.37 -14.31 -3.50
N THR A 61 3.91 -13.55 -4.49
CA THR A 61 3.07 -14.09 -5.57
C THR A 61 3.81 -15.15 -6.38
N LYS A 62 5.10 -14.95 -6.70
CA LYS A 62 5.93 -15.96 -7.37
C LYS A 62 6.04 -17.24 -6.54
N LEU A 63 6.38 -17.15 -5.26
CA LEU A 63 6.53 -18.32 -4.38
C LEU A 63 5.21 -19.07 -4.21
N ILE A 64 4.09 -18.36 -4.02
CA ILE A 64 2.75 -18.97 -3.93
C ILE A 64 2.38 -19.69 -5.23
N SER A 65 2.80 -19.17 -6.39
CA SER A 65 2.55 -19.81 -7.68
C SER A 65 3.34 -21.12 -7.86
N ILE A 66 4.56 -21.18 -7.32
CA ILE A 66 5.42 -22.38 -7.37
C ILE A 66 4.86 -23.47 -6.46
N TYR A 67 4.49 -23.13 -5.23
CA TYR A 67 3.96 -24.07 -4.23
C TYR A 67 2.42 -24.20 -4.26
N LYS A 68 1.80 -24.01 -5.43
CA LYS A 68 0.34 -23.90 -5.58
C LYS A 68 -0.45 -25.05 -4.93
N ASN A 69 0.08 -26.27 -4.99
CA ASN A 69 -0.59 -27.49 -4.48
C ASN A 69 -0.24 -27.83 -3.03
N ASN A 70 0.64 -27.05 -2.37
CA ASN A 70 1.05 -27.30 -0.99
C ASN A 70 0.55 -26.18 -0.07
N GLU A 71 -0.54 -26.44 0.65
CA GLU A 71 -1.17 -25.45 1.52
C GLU A 71 -0.29 -25.01 2.69
N ASN A 72 0.53 -25.91 3.24
CA ASN A 72 1.43 -25.61 4.35
C ASN A 72 2.49 -24.57 3.94
N GLU A 73 3.10 -24.75 2.77
CA GLU A 73 4.10 -23.82 2.25
C GLU A 73 3.48 -22.46 1.91
N LYS A 74 2.27 -22.45 1.33
CA LYS A 74 1.53 -21.20 1.07
C LYS A 74 1.28 -20.41 2.35
N ASN A 75 0.81 -21.07 3.41
CA ASN A 75 0.52 -20.41 4.69
C ASN A 75 1.81 -19.85 5.33
N LYS A 76 2.91 -20.59 5.24
CA LYS A 76 4.22 -20.16 5.72
C LYS A 76 4.72 -18.92 4.97
N ILE A 77 4.65 -18.91 3.63
CA ILE A 77 5.05 -17.76 2.80
C ILE A 77 4.18 -16.54 3.11
N PHE A 78 2.86 -16.72 3.21
CA PHE A 78 1.91 -15.65 3.52
C PHE A 78 2.20 -15.03 4.88
N THR A 79 2.32 -15.86 5.91
CA THR A 79 2.59 -15.43 7.29
C THR A 79 3.94 -14.73 7.39
N ALA A 80 4.99 -15.29 6.78
CA ALA A 80 6.31 -14.67 6.74
C ALA A 80 6.28 -13.29 6.05
N THR A 81 5.56 -13.18 4.93
CA THR A 81 5.42 -11.91 4.20
C THR A 81 4.71 -10.86 5.05
N ILE A 82 3.63 -11.23 5.74
CA ILE A 82 2.90 -10.31 6.63
C ILE A 82 3.77 -9.86 7.79
N ILE A 83 4.49 -10.78 8.44
CA ILE A 83 5.36 -10.45 9.56
C ILE A 83 6.46 -9.47 9.12
N ILE A 84 7.11 -9.71 7.98
CA ILE A 84 8.16 -8.83 7.48
C ILE A 84 7.59 -7.45 7.12
N LYS A 85 6.44 -7.38 6.44
CA LYS A 85 5.75 -6.11 6.16
C LYS A 85 5.40 -5.36 7.45
N PHE A 86 4.94 -6.06 8.48
CA PHE A 86 4.62 -5.45 9.77
C PHE A 86 5.85 -4.89 10.48
N ILE A 87 6.98 -5.61 10.45
CA ILE A 87 8.25 -5.13 11.01
C ILE A 87 8.73 -3.87 10.25
N LEU A 88 8.70 -3.89 8.92
CA LEU A 88 9.05 -2.73 8.09
C LEU A 88 8.14 -1.53 8.36
N PHE A 89 6.85 -1.77 8.54
CA PHE A 89 5.90 -0.72 8.91
C PHE A 89 6.25 -0.11 10.28
N CYS A 90 6.50 -0.93 11.31
CA CYS A 90 6.92 -0.44 12.62
C CYS A 90 8.24 0.35 12.56
N LEU A 91 9.20 -0.07 11.73
CA LEU A 91 10.44 0.67 11.50
C LEU A 91 10.21 2.02 10.79
N CYS A 92 9.36 2.07 9.77
CA CYS A 92 9.01 3.33 9.12
C CYS A 92 8.28 4.27 10.08
N LEU A 93 7.38 3.74 10.91
CA LEU A 93 6.65 4.50 11.91
C LEU A 93 7.60 5.09 12.96
N SER A 94 8.58 4.31 13.46
CA SER A 94 9.54 4.81 14.44
C SER A 94 10.43 5.90 13.87
N VAL A 95 10.87 5.77 12.62
CA VAL A 95 11.64 6.82 11.91
C VAL A 95 10.80 8.09 11.74
N LEU A 96 9.53 7.98 11.36
CA LEU A 96 8.64 9.13 11.23
C LEU A 96 8.39 9.84 12.56
N LEU A 97 8.20 9.09 13.65
CA LEU A 97 8.04 9.65 14.99
C LEU A 97 9.29 10.38 15.46
N LEU A 98 10.48 9.79 15.22
CA LEU A 98 11.75 10.44 15.52
C LEU A 98 11.93 11.74 14.72
N LEU A 99 11.61 11.72 13.42
CA LEU A 99 11.67 12.92 12.58
C LEU A 99 10.73 14.01 13.11
N SER A 100 9.51 13.65 13.50
CA SER A 100 8.54 14.58 14.08
C SER A 100 9.06 15.22 15.37
N LEU A 101 9.65 14.43 16.27
CA LEU A 101 10.22 14.92 17.54
C LEU A 101 11.45 15.82 17.37
N VAL A 102 12.19 15.67 16.27
CA VAL A 102 13.36 16.51 15.95
C VAL A 102 12.96 17.83 15.27
N LEU A 103 11.81 17.84 14.61
CA LEU A 103 11.27 19.03 13.91
C LEU A 103 10.41 19.93 14.80
N GLU A 104 9.88 19.43 15.93
CA GLU A 104 9.32 20.23 17.04
C GLU A 104 10.42 20.86 17.90
#